data_AF-A0A1V9EU91-F1
#
_entry.id   AF-A0A1V9EU91-F1
#
_cell.length_a   1.000
_cell.length_b   1.000
_cell.length_c   1.000
_cell.angle_alpha   90.00
_cell.angle_beta   90.00
_cell.angle_gamma   90.00
#
_symmetry.space_group_name_H-M   'P 1'
#
loop_
_entity.id
_entity.type
_entity.pdbx_description
1 polymer ?
#
loop_
_entity_poly.entity_id
_entity_poly.type
_entity_poly.pdbx_seq_one_letter_code
_entity_poly.pdbx_strand_id
1 'polypeptide(L)'
;MKKEHTSLFSNLFGAKGKPTESEKSTPVVITSYSQPHVLQQRMKEEKLSHGETVTANISPVRLESNFGKMVLYFCPMQSIEITEKVNAGDGGSLPAEAIIDGLTVPGNCKPGLYTLKNVTLSSNGTMQVIATENTMWESV
;
A
#
# COMPACT_ATOMS: atom_id res chain seq x y z
N MET A 1 -14.56 -43.50 -47.60
CA MET A 1 -13.09 -43.64 -47.43
C MET A 1 -12.53 -42.32 -46.92
N LYS A 2 -11.80 -42.40 -45.81
CA LYS A 2 -10.95 -41.42 -45.10
C LYS A 2 -10.60 -40.12 -45.86
N LYS A 3 -10.70 -38.96 -45.20
CA LYS A 3 -9.62 -38.41 -44.35
C LYS A 3 -10.07 -37.10 -43.69
N GLU A 4 -10.00 -37.09 -42.37
CA GLU A 4 -9.97 -35.88 -41.55
C GLU A 4 -8.69 -35.09 -41.85
N HIS A 5 -8.80 -33.78 -41.96
CA HIS A 5 -7.67 -32.88 -41.82
C HIS A 5 -8.03 -31.77 -40.84
N THR A 6 -7.33 -31.84 -39.72
CA THR A 6 -7.31 -31.03 -38.53
C THR A 6 -7.27 -29.53 -38.84
N SER A 7 -8.25 -28.79 -38.30
CA SER A 7 -8.21 -27.34 -38.20
C SER A 7 -7.14 -26.93 -37.18
N LEU A 8 -6.05 -26.33 -37.63
CA LEU A 8 -4.95 -25.86 -36.77
C LEU A 8 -4.52 -24.41 -37.02
N PHE A 9 -5.32 -23.59 -37.71
CA PHE A 9 -4.94 -22.19 -38.00
C PHE A 9 -6.09 -21.17 -38.02
N SER A 10 -7.10 -21.33 -37.17
CA SER A 10 -8.18 -20.33 -37.03
C SER A 10 -8.09 -19.58 -35.70
N ASN A 11 -6.98 -18.89 -35.43
CA ASN A 11 -6.90 -17.89 -34.34
C ASN A 11 -5.79 -16.83 -34.53
N LEU A 12 -5.42 -16.48 -35.77
CA LEU A 12 -4.37 -15.47 -35.99
C LEU A 12 -4.87 -14.02 -36.18
N PHE A 13 -6.17 -13.76 -36.34
CA PHE A 13 -6.67 -12.38 -36.48
C PHE A 13 -8.10 -12.23 -35.97
N GLY A 14 -8.31 -11.35 -34.99
CA GLY A 14 -9.61 -10.69 -34.81
C GLY A 14 -10.42 -11.02 -33.56
N ALA A 15 -9.81 -11.10 -32.38
CA ALA A 15 -10.53 -10.85 -31.14
C ALA A 15 -10.15 -9.45 -30.62
N LYS A 16 -10.86 -8.41 -31.10
CA LYS A 16 -10.87 -7.10 -30.42
C LYS A 16 -11.71 -7.23 -29.14
N GLY A 17 -11.22 -7.99 -28.17
CA GLY A 17 -11.46 -7.62 -26.78
C GLY A 17 -10.63 -6.36 -26.53
N LYS A 18 -11.27 -5.26 -26.12
CA LYS A 18 -10.50 -4.15 -25.53
C LYS A 18 -9.61 -4.78 -24.46
N PRO A 19 -8.28 -4.58 -24.48
CA PRO A 19 -7.54 -4.76 -23.24
C PRO A 19 -8.18 -3.75 -22.28
N THR A 20 -8.84 -4.24 -21.24
CA THR A 20 -9.11 -3.42 -20.07
C THR A 20 -7.75 -2.89 -19.70
N GLU A 21 -7.51 -1.60 -19.96
CA GLU A 21 -6.25 -0.94 -19.67
C GLU A 21 -6.11 -1.06 -18.16
N SER A 22 -5.37 -2.09 -17.71
CA SER A 22 -5.08 -2.26 -16.29
C SER A 22 -4.42 -0.96 -15.90
N GLU A 23 -5.09 -0.14 -15.08
CA GLU A 23 -4.55 1.12 -14.62
C GLU A 23 -3.13 0.84 -14.15
N LYS A 24 -2.15 1.46 -14.81
CA LYS A 24 -0.75 1.20 -14.50
C LYS A 24 -0.51 1.64 -13.06
N SER A 25 -0.42 0.69 -12.15
CA SER A 25 -0.09 0.92 -10.76
C SER A 25 1.42 0.84 -10.56
N THR A 26 2.00 1.79 -9.83
CA THR A 26 3.43 1.78 -9.52
C THR A 26 3.64 1.33 -8.08
N PRO A 27 4.54 0.35 -7.80
CA PRO A 27 4.86 -0.02 -6.43
C PRO A 27 5.41 1.16 -5.63
N VAL A 28 4.96 1.29 -4.39
CA VAL A 28 5.42 2.29 -3.44
C VAL A 28 6.44 1.66 -2.50
N VAL A 29 7.53 2.38 -2.24
CA VAL A 29 8.60 1.94 -1.32
C VAL A 29 8.82 2.99 -0.23
N ILE A 30 9.47 2.58 0.86
CA ILE A 30 10.05 3.49 1.83
C ILE A 30 11.57 3.31 1.86
N THR A 31 12.27 4.31 2.39
CA THR A 31 13.72 4.33 2.54
C THR A 31 14.09 4.69 3.99
N SER A 32 15.37 4.67 4.32
CA SER A 32 15.85 5.21 5.61
C SER A 32 15.46 6.68 5.84
N TYR A 33 15.27 7.45 4.76
CA TYR A 33 14.83 8.85 4.81
C TYR A 33 13.31 9.00 4.97
N SER A 34 12.53 7.92 4.95
CA SER A 34 11.06 7.97 5.09
C SER A 34 10.58 8.28 6.51
N GLN A 35 11.51 8.43 7.47
CA GLN A 35 11.26 8.82 8.86
C GLN A 35 10.29 7.87 9.60
N PRO A 36 10.64 6.57 9.72
CA PRO A 36 9.80 5.57 10.40
C PRO A 36 9.49 5.93 11.86
N HIS A 37 10.35 6.70 12.53
CA HIS A 37 10.10 7.20 13.89
C HIS A 37 8.83 8.06 13.98
N VAL A 38 8.41 8.74 12.90
CA VAL A 38 7.16 9.51 12.89
C VAL A 38 5.96 8.56 12.93
N LEU A 39 5.95 7.51 12.11
CA LEU A 39 4.92 6.47 12.18
C LEU A 39 4.87 5.86 13.58
N GLN A 40 6.03 5.48 14.14
CA GLN A 40 6.11 4.92 15.50
C GLN A 40 5.50 5.87 16.54
N GLN A 41 5.83 7.16 16.46
CA GLN A 41 5.31 8.17 17.39
C GLN A 41 3.79 8.30 17.28
N ARG A 42 3.23 8.33 16.06
CA ARG A 42 1.78 8.38 15.88
C ARG A 42 1.07 7.12 16.37
N MET A 43 1.66 5.96 16.17
CA MET A 43 1.14 4.70 16.71
C MET A 43 1.12 4.71 18.25
N LYS A 44 2.15 5.29 18.91
CA LYS A 44 2.16 5.47 20.38
C LYS A 44 1.07 6.43 20.85
N GLU A 45 0.84 7.52 20.12
CA GLU A 45 -0.21 8.50 20.42
C GLU A 45 -1.60 7.86 20.39
N GLU A 46 -1.84 6.95 19.45
CA GLU A 46 -3.04 6.10 19.38
C GLU A 46 -3.04 4.91 20.35
N LYS A 47 -2.05 4.84 21.24
CA LYS A 47 -1.88 3.80 22.27
C LYS A 47 -1.75 2.38 21.68
N LEU A 48 -1.25 2.26 20.45
CA LEU A 48 -0.89 0.97 19.88
C LEU A 48 0.37 0.43 20.55
N SER A 49 0.43 -0.89 20.68
CA SER A 49 1.56 -1.60 21.29
C SER A 49 2.12 -2.69 20.37
N HIS A 50 3.22 -3.32 20.78
CA HIS A 50 3.80 -4.46 20.07
C HIS A 50 2.77 -5.58 19.86
N GLY A 51 2.85 -6.26 18.71
CA GLY A 51 1.94 -7.35 18.35
C GLY A 51 0.53 -6.92 17.91
N GLU A 52 0.18 -5.64 18.06
CA GLU A 52 -1.14 -5.13 17.69
C GLU A 52 -1.31 -5.08 16.16
N THR A 53 -2.54 -5.27 15.70
CA THR A 53 -2.91 -5.11 14.29
C THR A 53 -4.25 -4.38 14.20
N VAL A 54 -4.30 -3.33 13.39
CA VAL A 54 -5.49 -2.49 13.21
C VAL A 54 -5.71 -2.15 11.74
N THR A 55 -6.94 -1.90 11.34
CA THR A 55 -7.26 -1.17 10.11
C THR A 55 -7.31 0.31 10.44
N ALA A 56 -6.65 1.13 9.64
CA ALA A 56 -6.55 2.56 9.90
C ALA A 56 -6.47 3.40 8.62
N ASN A 57 -6.78 4.69 8.78
CA ASN A 57 -6.41 5.73 7.84
C ASN A 57 -5.18 6.47 8.40
N ILE A 58 -4.19 6.76 7.57
CA ILE A 58 -3.01 7.54 7.96
C ILE A 58 -2.93 8.82 7.15
N SER A 59 -2.73 9.97 7.81
CA SER A 59 -2.78 11.27 7.14
C SER A 59 -1.91 12.36 7.77
N PRO A 60 -1.36 13.28 6.96
CA PRO A 60 -1.00 13.09 5.57
C PRO A 60 0.29 12.27 5.46
N VAL A 61 0.40 11.41 4.46
CA VAL A 61 1.67 10.86 3.99
C VAL A 61 2.12 11.62 2.75
N ARG A 62 3.43 11.75 2.56
CA ARG A 62 3.98 12.38 1.36
C ARG A 62 4.43 11.32 0.38
N LEU A 63 3.96 11.44 -0.85
CA LEU A 63 4.40 10.64 -1.98
C LEU A 63 5.31 11.48 -2.87
N GLU A 64 6.53 11.00 -3.15
CA GLU A 64 7.44 11.65 -4.10
C GLU A 64 7.96 10.65 -5.14
N SER A 65 8.27 11.16 -6.34
CA SER A 65 8.99 10.39 -7.35
C SER A 65 10.49 10.62 -7.16
N ASN A 66 11.23 9.60 -6.75
CA ASN A 66 12.66 9.67 -6.48
C ASN A 66 13.40 8.54 -7.21
N PHE A 67 14.35 8.89 -8.07
CA PHE A 67 15.11 7.96 -8.92
C PHE A 67 14.26 6.89 -9.64
N GLY A 68 13.11 7.30 -10.20
CA GLY A 68 12.19 6.41 -10.93
C GLY A 68 11.35 5.48 -10.04
N LYS A 69 11.36 5.68 -8.72
CA LYS A 69 10.52 4.98 -7.76
C LYS A 69 9.54 5.94 -7.10
N MET A 70 8.39 5.42 -6.70
CA MET A 70 7.44 6.15 -5.87
C MET A 70 7.78 5.88 -4.41
N VAL A 71 8.21 6.92 -3.69
CA VAL A 71 8.67 6.84 -2.30
C VAL A 71 7.67 7.51 -1.38
N LEU A 72 7.28 6.79 -0.33
CA LEU A 72 6.44 7.32 0.74
C LEU A 72 7.30 7.89 1.86
N TYR A 73 6.92 9.04 2.39
CA TYR A 73 7.55 9.68 3.54
C TYR A 73 6.50 9.97 4.62
N PHE A 74 6.83 9.62 5.85
CA PHE A 74 5.94 9.84 7.01
C PHE A 74 6.10 11.22 7.65
N CYS A 75 7.08 12.03 7.23
CA CYS A 75 7.37 13.35 7.80
C CYS A 75 6.15 14.24 8.08
N PRO A 76 5.20 14.40 7.14
CA PRO A 76 4.07 15.30 7.38
C PRO A 76 2.93 14.64 8.16
N MET A 77 3.05 13.36 8.55
CA MET A 77 1.97 12.62 9.21
C MET A 77 1.57 13.27 10.53
N GLN A 78 0.27 13.49 10.65
CA GLN A 78 -0.37 14.15 11.78
C GLN A 78 -1.22 13.18 12.59
N SER A 79 -1.93 12.27 11.94
CA SER A 79 -2.89 11.39 12.59
C SER A 79 -2.90 9.97 12.02
N ILE A 80 -3.29 9.04 12.88
CA ILE A 80 -3.74 7.70 12.53
C ILE A 80 -5.18 7.61 13.05
N GLU A 81 -6.14 7.35 12.17
CA GLU A 81 -7.52 7.09 12.55
C GLU A 81 -7.74 5.58 12.51
N ILE A 82 -7.87 4.95 13.68
CA ILE A 82 -8.16 3.52 13.77
C ILE A 82 -9.64 3.30 13.44
N THR A 83 -9.91 2.57 12.35
CA THR A 83 -11.28 2.22 11.95
C THR A 83 -11.70 0.86 12.49
N GLU A 84 -10.75 -0.04 12.73
CA GLU A 84 -11.01 -1.38 13.27
C GLU A 84 -9.79 -1.92 14.04
N LYS A 85 -10.04 -2.62 15.15
CA LYS A 85 -9.00 -3.39 15.86
C LYS A 85 -9.09 -4.86 15.46
N VAL A 86 -8.04 -5.37 14.82
CA VAL A 86 -7.99 -6.74 14.28
C VAL A 86 -7.39 -7.71 15.30
N ASN A 87 -6.22 -7.37 15.85
CA ASN A 87 -5.54 -8.13 16.90
C ASN A 87 -5.06 -7.19 18.00
N ALA A 88 -5.24 -7.58 19.26
CA ALA A 88 -4.72 -6.83 20.39
C ALA A 88 -3.19 -6.96 20.49
N GLY A 89 -2.53 -5.89 20.92
CA GLY A 89 -1.11 -5.94 21.27
C GLY A 89 -0.86 -6.51 22.67
N ASP A 90 0.41 -6.78 22.95
CA ASP A 90 0.88 -7.34 24.23
C ASP A 90 1.37 -6.26 25.22
N GLY A 91 1.21 -4.97 24.88
CA GLY A 91 1.66 -3.85 25.70
C GLY A 91 3.16 -3.55 25.59
N GLY A 92 3.91 -4.31 24.78
CA GLY A 92 5.33 -4.10 24.54
C GLY A 92 5.62 -2.86 23.69
N SER A 93 6.91 -2.50 23.64
CA SER A 93 7.41 -1.36 22.86
C SER A 93 7.28 -1.60 21.36
N LEU A 94 6.78 -0.60 20.63
CA LEU A 94 6.74 -0.64 19.18
C LEU A 94 8.16 -0.73 18.57
N PRO A 95 8.34 -1.50 17.49
CA PRO A 95 9.62 -1.57 16.77
C PRO A 95 9.99 -0.23 16.12
N ALA A 96 11.28 -0.03 15.82
CA ALA A 96 11.80 1.23 15.28
C ALA A 96 11.76 1.30 13.74
N GLU A 97 11.82 0.14 13.08
CA GLU A 97 11.83 0.03 11.63
C GLU A 97 10.40 -0.07 11.08
N ALA A 98 10.24 0.36 9.83
CA ALA A 98 9.00 0.24 9.09
C ALA A 98 9.23 -0.44 7.75
N ILE A 99 8.22 -1.16 7.27
CA ILE A 99 8.10 -1.63 5.89
C ILE A 99 6.73 -1.29 5.31
N ILE A 100 6.66 -1.29 3.99
CA ILE A 100 5.42 -1.19 3.21
C ILE A 100 5.23 -2.54 2.52
N ASP A 101 4.03 -3.09 2.59
CA ASP A 101 3.68 -4.32 1.89
C ASP A 101 2.47 -4.10 0.97
N GLY A 102 2.56 -4.60 -0.26
CA GLY A 102 1.49 -4.55 -1.26
C GLY A 102 1.06 -3.17 -1.76
N LEU A 103 1.59 -2.06 -1.22
CA LEU A 103 1.13 -0.73 -1.57
C LEU A 103 1.57 -0.33 -2.98
N THR A 104 0.59 0.02 -3.80
CA THR A 104 0.81 0.60 -5.11
C THR A 104 0.10 1.94 -5.20
N VAL A 105 0.59 2.80 -6.08
CA VAL A 105 -0.06 4.07 -6.41
C VAL A 105 -0.68 3.97 -7.81
N PRO A 106 -1.97 4.30 -7.97
CA PRO A 106 -2.62 4.40 -9.27
C PRO A 106 -1.91 5.40 -10.21
N GLY A 107 -1.90 5.13 -11.51
CA GLY A 107 -1.16 5.92 -12.50
C GLY A 107 -1.61 7.37 -12.68
N ASN A 108 -2.79 7.72 -12.16
CA ASN A 108 -3.31 9.09 -12.14
C ASN A 108 -2.85 9.90 -10.90
N CYS A 109 -2.32 9.26 -9.86
CA CYS A 109 -1.80 9.96 -8.68
C CYS A 109 -0.43 10.58 -8.98
N LYS A 110 -0.27 11.83 -8.56
CA LYS A 110 0.98 12.59 -8.71
C LYS A 110 1.72 12.67 -7.37
N PRO A 111 3.01 13.01 -7.35
CA PRO A 111 3.68 13.41 -6.12
C PRO A 111 2.87 14.47 -5.35
N GLY A 112 2.74 14.32 -4.03
CA GLY A 112 1.86 15.15 -3.22
C GLY A 112 1.61 14.60 -1.82
N LEU A 113 0.66 15.23 -1.11
CA LEU A 113 0.20 14.79 0.20
C LEU A 113 -1.10 14.00 0.05
N TYR A 114 -1.20 12.89 0.77
CA TYR A 114 -2.33 11.99 0.69
C TYR A 114 -2.75 11.48 2.06
N THR A 115 -4.03 11.25 2.24
CA THR A 115 -4.56 10.31 3.21
C THR A 115 -4.53 8.93 2.57
N LEU A 116 -3.90 7.97 3.25
CA LEU A 116 -3.93 6.58 2.84
C LEU A 116 -4.99 5.86 3.70
N LYS A 117 -6.12 5.52 3.08
CA LYS A 117 -7.29 4.95 3.75
C LYS A 117 -7.26 3.42 3.75
N ASN A 118 -7.86 2.82 4.78
CA ASN A 118 -8.09 1.37 4.90
C ASN A 118 -6.81 0.53 4.69
N VAL A 119 -5.72 0.93 5.34
CA VAL A 119 -4.52 0.11 5.44
C VAL A 119 -4.52 -0.70 6.71
N THR A 120 -3.88 -1.85 6.68
CA THR A 120 -3.57 -2.59 7.90
C THR A 120 -2.25 -2.09 8.46
N LEU A 121 -2.27 -1.64 9.71
CA LEU A 121 -1.07 -1.37 10.49
C LEU A 121 -0.79 -2.54 11.42
N SER A 122 0.42 -3.09 11.38
CA SER A 122 0.87 -4.16 12.28
C SER A 122 2.24 -3.81 12.89
N SER A 123 2.52 -4.30 14.09
CA SER A 123 3.73 -3.93 14.87
C SER A 123 4.47 -5.13 15.47
N ASN A 124 4.41 -6.31 14.82
CA ASN A 124 5.09 -7.51 15.30
C ASN A 124 6.48 -7.64 14.65
N GLY A 125 7.56 -7.40 15.41
CA GLY A 125 8.95 -7.38 14.94
C GLY A 125 9.35 -6.12 14.14
N THR A 126 8.50 -5.67 13.21
CA THR A 126 8.67 -4.43 12.42
C THR A 126 7.32 -3.74 12.27
N MET A 127 7.28 -2.41 12.16
CA MET A 127 6.04 -1.71 11.81
C MET A 127 5.72 -1.96 10.35
N GLN A 128 4.50 -2.37 10.04
CA GLN A 128 4.11 -2.67 8.66
C GLN A 128 2.89 -1.83 8.32
N VAL A 129 2.97 -1.14 7.17
CA VAL A 129 1.82 -0.53 6.52
C VAL A 129 1.49 -1.40 5.32
N ILE A 130 0.40 -2.15 5.44
CA ILE A 130 0.02 -3.20 4.49
C ILE A 130 -1.20 -2.71 3.72
N ALA A 131 -1.10 -2.71 2.39
CA ALA A 131 -2.24 -2.42 1.53
C ALA A 131 -3.23 -3.60 1.52
N THR A 132 -4.50 -3.25 1.47
CA THR A 132 -5.61 -4.18 1.32
C THR A 132 -6.30 -3.93 -0.03
N GLU A 133 -7.24 -4.79 -0.40
CA GLU A 133 -8.11 -4.56 -1.56
C GLU A 133 -8.93 -3.27 -1.46
N ASN A 134 -9.13 -2.74 -0.25
CA ASN A 134 -9.91 -1.55 0.03
C ASN A 134 -9.04 -0.29 0.25
N THR A 135 -7.72 -0.41 0.09
CA THR A 135 -6.81 0.72 0.28
C THR A 135 -7.02 1.78 -0.78
N MET A 136 -7.16 3.04 -0.35
CA MET A 136 -7.40 4.18 -1.24
C MET A 136 -6.45 5.33 -0.95
N TRP A 137 -6.04 6.02 -2.02
CA TRP A 137 -5.31 7.28 -1.95
C TRP A 137 -6.28 8.45 -2.10
N GLU A 138 -6.31 9.35 -1.13
CA GLU A 138 -7.10 10.58 -1.19
C GLU A 138 -6.16 11.77 -1.04
N SER A 139 -6.15 12.70 -2.01
CA SER A 139 -5.33 13.90 -1.94
C SER A 139 -5.78 14.81 -0.79
N VAL A 140 -4.82 15.34 -0.03
CA VAL A 140 -5.05 16.33 1.05
C VAL A 140 -5.02 17.75 0.53
#